data_AF-A0A0D8XCR6-F1
#
_entry.id   AF-A0A0D8XCR6-F1
#
_cell.length_a   1.000
_cell.length_b   1.000
_cell.length_c   1.000
_cell.angle_alpha   90.00
_cell.angle_beta   90.00
_cell.angle_gamma   90.00
#
_symmetry.space_group_name_H-M   'P 1'
#
loop_
_entity.id
_entity.type
_entity.pdbx_description
1 polymer ?
#
loop_
_entity_poly.entity_id
_entity_poly.type
_entity_poly.pdbx_seq_one_letter_code
_entity_poly.pdbx_strand_id
1 'polypeptide(L)'
;MKPFSHQLHRSAHLPEQGIYIFGSQLHAHLTGRKIFSSHYRYGVKIGEINRDDHYSPHWQHIVHLNPYIHVVPGDVISTTCIYETLSRDSVTLLIDVREGGYGIEDEMCVNYIYYFPVSEVEVCKSAVDNASLHRHFHNKYDIRQTSLPIYQKYASVNWNEKNTLLLKELFAVAPLNINCLKHDGLPFPNHPLNWTGVPQPRVRMTPFTKQRDRNECPALND
;
A
#
# COMPACT_ATOMS: atom_id res chain seq x y z
N MET A 1 -8.44 14.62 -7.34
CA MET A 1 -7.91 13.34 -7.91
C MET A 1 -8.28 12.21 -6.94
N LYS A 2 -8.40 10.95 -7.40
CA LYS A 2 -8.43 9.78 -6.50
C LYS A 2 -7.09 9.04 -6.60
N PRO A 3 -6.03 9.48 -5.90
CA PRO A 3 -4.81 8.69 -5.78
C PRO A 3 -5.14 7.31 -5.20
N PHE A 4 -4.45 6.28 -5.69
CA PHE A 4 -4.52 4.93 -5.14
C PHE A 4 -3.11 4.51 -4.73
N SER A 5 -2.94 4.08 -3.49
CA SER A 5 -1.69 3.44 -3.03
C SER A 5 -1.95 1.95 -2.89
N HIS A 6 -1.07 1.12 -3.44
CA HIS A 6 -1.07 -0.32 -3.19
C HIS A 6 0.27 -0.70 -2.55
N GLN A 7 0.22 -1.20 -1.31
CA GLN A 7 1.34 -1.90 -0.71
C GLN A 7 1.10 -3.39 -0.85
N LEU A 8 2.05 -4.14 -1.40
CA LEU A 8 1.89 -5.56 -1.72
C LEU A 8 3.12 -6.34 -1.23
N HIS A 9 2.91 -7.29 -0.31
CA HIS A 9 4.01 -8.02 0.33
C HIS A 9 3.75 -9.51 0.40
N ARG A 10 4.75 -10.31 0.03
CA ARG A 10 4.75 -11.76 0.22
C ARG A 10 5.31 -12.09 1.61
N SER A 11 4.56 -12.87 2.38
CA SER A 11 4.83 -13.24 3.78
C SER A 11 5.95 -14.28 3.98
N ALA A 12 7.01 -14.25 3.16
CA ALA A 12 8.03 -15.31 3.13
C ALA A 12 8.83 -15.49 4.44
N HIS A 13 8.80 -14.51 5.35
CA HIS A 13 9.57 -14.52 6.61
C HIS A 13 8.68 -14.73 7.85
N LEU A 14 7.49 -15.29 7.68
CA LEU A 14 6.64 -15.73 8.79
C LEU A 14 7.06 -17.12 9.30
N PRO A 15 6.65 -17.50 10.53
CA PRO A 15 6.81 -18.86 11.03
C PRO A 15 6.16 -19.88 10.09
N GLU A 16 6.64 -21.12 10.09
CA GLU A 16 6.14 -22.18 9.19
C GLU A 16 4.64 -22.41 9.33
N GLN A 17 4.12 -22.37 10.56
CA GLN A 17 2.69 -22.50 10.87
C GLN A 17 1.88 -21.22 10.60
N GLY A 18 2.53 -20.14 10.15
CA GLY A 18 1.93 -18.84 9.93
C GLY A 18 1.65 -18.06 11.21
N ILE A 19 0.82 -17.02 11.04
CA ILE A 19 0.32 -16.14 12.10
C ILE A 19 -1.19 -16.04 12.03
N TYR A 20 -1.80 -15.68 13.16
CA TYR A 20 -3.20 -15.40 13.32
C TYR A 20 -3.37 -13.93 13.67
N ILE A 21 -3.99 -13.18 12.78
CA ILE A 21 -4.31 -11.77 12.95
C ILE A 21 -5.60 -11.67 13.75
N PHE A 22 -5.53 -11.00 14.90
CA PHE A 22 -6.67 -10.79 15.80
C PHE A 22 -7.11 -9.32 15.86
N GLY A 23 -6.34 -8.41 15.28
CA GLY A 23 -6.70 -6.99 15.24
C GLY A 23 -6.04 -6.26 14.08
N SER A 24 -6.63 -5.12 13.70
CA SER A 24 -6.11 -4.25 12.66
C SER A 24 -6.45 -2.78 12.94
N GLN A 25 -5.53 -1.86 12.64
CA GLN A 25 -5.78 -0.42 12.67
C GLN A 25 -5.32 0.20 11.34
N LEU A 26 -6.27 0.81 10.62
CA LEU A 26 -6.02 1.48 9.35
C LEU A 26 -5.56 2.93 9.61
N HIS A 27 -4.59 3.39 8.81
CA HIS A 27 -4.02 4.72 8.96
C HIS A 27 -3.67 5.35 7.60
N ALA A 28 -4.09 6.61 7.46
CA ALA A 28 -3.76 7.55 6.41
C ALA A 28 -3.91 8.99 6.90
N HIS A 29 -3.33 9.95 6.19
CA HIS A 29 -3.42 11.38 6.54
C HIS A 29 -4.71 12.00 5.95
N LEU A 30 -4.78 13.33 5.89
CA LEU A 30 -6.00 14.13 5.76
C LEU A 30 -6.84 13.86 4.49
N THR A 31 -6.21 13.39 3.41
CA THR A 31 -6.91 13.11 2.15
C THR A 31 -7.41 11.67 2.07
N GLY A 32 -7.09 10.79 3.02
CA GLY A 32 -7.62 9.42 3.06
C GLY A 32 -9.15 9.40 3.19
N ARG A 33 -9.81 8.51 2.43
CA ARG A 33 -11.27 8.34 2.43
C ARG A 33 -11.74 6.90 2.54
N LYS A 34 -10.94 5.96 2.04
CA LYS A 34 -11.28 4.55 2.07
C LYS A 34 -10.00 3.73 2.11
N ILE A 35 -9.95 2.75 2.99
CA ILE A 35 -8.79 1.88 3.16
C ILE A 35 -9.28 0.45 3.30
N PHE A 36 -8.61 -0.48 2.61
CA PHE A 36 -8.87 -1.90 2.77
C PHE A 36 -7.61 -2.73 2.57
N SER A 37 -7.47 -3.79 3.35
CA SER A 37 -6.39 -4.76 3.20
C SER A 37 -6.95 -6.09 2.74
N SER A 38 -6.50 -6.54 1.58
CA SER A 38 -6.89 -7.81 0.96
C SER A 38 -5.86 -8.90 1.23
N HIS A 39 -6.34 -10.11 1.49
CA HIS A 39 -5.51 -11.29 1.71
C HIS A 39 -5.61 -12.24 0.51
N TYR A 40 -4.45 -12.62 -0.01
CA TYR A 40 -4.32 -13.51 -1.16
C TYR A 40 -3.51 -14.74 -0.79
N ARG A 41 -3.95 -15.90 -1.27
CA ARG A 41 -3.25 -17.18 -1.16
C ARG A 41 -3.15 -17.81 -2.54
N TYR A 42 -1.94 -18.23 -2.93
CA TYR A 42 -1.64 -18.74 -4.29
C TYR A 42 -2.12 -17.82 -5.42
N GLY A 43 -2.04 -16.50 -5.20
CA GLY A 43 -2.47 -15.49 -6.18
C GLY A 43 -3.98 -15.29 -6.30
N VAL A 44 -4.79 -15.88 -5.41
CA VAL A 44 -6.25 -15.74 -5.39
C VAL A 44 -6.67 -14.95 -4.15
N LYS A 45 -7.56 -13.97 -4.29
CA LYS A 45 -8.11 -13.22 -3.15
C LYS A 45 -9.03 -14.14 -2.34
N ILE A 46 -8.64 -14.44 -1.11
CA ILE A 46 -9.41 -15.32 -0.22
C ILE A 46 -10.20 -14.57 0.85
N GLY A 47 -9.90 -13.28 1.05
CA GLY A 47 -10.64 -12.44 1.99
C GLY A 47 -10.06 -11.03 2.11
N GLU A 48 -10.57 -10.30 3.09
CA GLU A 48 -10.05 -9.01 3.54
C GLU A 48 -9.68 -9.13 5.02
N ILE A 49 -8.65 -8.37 5.44
CA ILE A 49 -8.17 -8.29 6.83
C ILE A 49 -8.89 -7.19 7.58
N ASN A 50 -9.09 -6.07 6.90
CA ASN A 50 -9.86 -4.94 7.40
C ASN A 50 -10.32 -4.10 6.20
N ARG A 51 -11.43 -3.41 6.37
CA ARG A 51 -12.02 -2.53 5.37
C ARG A 51 -12.82 -1.44 6.06
N ASP A 52 -12.55 -0.22 5.65
CA ASP A 52 -13.33 0.95 6.00
C ASP A 52 -13.60 1.76 4.72
N ASP A 53 -14.84 1.71 4.24
CA ASP A 53 -15.26 2.46 3.05
C ASP A 53 -15.54 3.93 3.35
N HIS A 54 -15.61 4.31 4.62
CA HIS A 54 -15.92 5.66 5.12
C HIS A 54 -14.81 6.17 6.07
N TYR A 55 -13.57 5.76 5.81
CA TYR A 55 -12.42 6.07 6.63
C TYR A 55 -12.28 7.59 6.83
N SER A 56 -12.10 7.99 8.10
CA SER A 56 -11.78 9.36 8.48
C SER A 56 -10.44 9.41 9.21
N PRO A 57 -9.50 10.29 8.79
CA PRO A 57 -8.23 10.48 9.48
C PRO A 57 -8.39 10.94 10.94
N HIS A 58 -9.55 11.50 11.30
CA HIS A 58 -9.87 11.92 12.67
C HIS A 58 -10.41 10.80 13.55
N TRP A 59 -10.73 9.64 12.96
CA TRP A 59 -11.27 8.48 13.65
C TRP A 59 -10.47 7.21 13.33
N GLN A 60 -9.32 7.08 13.99
CA GLN A 60 -8.43 5.95 13.82
C GLN A 60 -8.52 5.03 15.05
N HIS A 61 -9.11 3.86 14.87
CA HIS A 61 -9.36 2.92 15.96
C HIS A 61 -8.85 1.53 15.61
N ILE A 62 -8.61 0.72 16.64
CA ILE A 62 -8.23 -0.68 16.49
C ILE A 62 -9.51 -1.51 16.38
N VAL A 63 -9.63 -2.29 15.31
CA VAL A 63 -10.71 -3.24 15.09
C VAL A 63 -10.24 -4.61 15.53
N HIS A 64 -10.99 -5.26 16.42
CA HIS A 64 -10.78 -6.67 16.76
C HIS A 64 -11.43 -7.56 15.70
N LEU A 65 -10.68 -8.55 15.22
CA LEU A 65 -11.12 -9.46 14.17
C LEU A 65 -11.64 -10.75 14.79
N ASN A 66 -12.85 -11.18 14.38
CA ASN A 66 -13.41 -12.47 14.76
C ASN A 66 -14.22 -13.05 13.58
N PRO A 67 -13.83 -14.21 13.02
CA PRO A 67 -12.71 -15.06 13.43
C PRO A 67 -11.33 -14.42 13.16
N TYR A 68 -10.30 -14.95 13.81
CA TYR A 68 -8.91 -14.57 13.51
C TYR A 68 -8.53 -15.00 12.09
N ILE A 69 -7.69 -14.20 11.43
CA ILE A 69 -7.29 -14.44 10.05
C ILE A 69 -5.93 -15.12 10.02
N HIS A 70 -5.88 -16.31 9.44
CA HIS A 70 -4.67 -17.12 9.36
C HIS A 70 -3.86 -16.81 8.09
N VAL A 71 -2.67 -16.25 8.26
CA VAL A 71 -1.73 -15.93 7.18
C VAL A 71 -0.53 -16.84 7.28
N VAL A 72 -0.22 -17.56 6.20
CA VAL A 72 0.92 -18.50 6.14
C VAL A 72 2.03 -17.96 5.26
N PRO A 73 3.26 -18.49 5.34
CA PRO A 73 4.34 -18.10 4.43
C PRO A 73 3.96 -18.26 2.95
N GLY A 74 4.24 -17.23 2.15
CA GLY A 74 3.95 -17.21 0.71
C GLY A 74 2.62 -16.56 0.33
N ASP A 75 1.73 -16.34 1.30
CA ASP A 75 0.57 -15.48 1.14
C ASP A 75 0.97 -14.04 0.80
N VAL A 76 0.02 -13.28 0.28
CA VAL A 76 0.21 -11.88 -0.06
C VAL A 76 -0.83 -11.03 0.65
N ILE A 77 -0.38 -9.99 1.34
CA ILE A 77 -1.23 -8.96 1.92
C ILE A 77 -1.12 -7.72 1.05
N SER A 78 -2.26 -7.18 0.62
CA SER A 78 -2.32 -5.94 -0.15
C SER A 78 -3.15 -4.89 0.55
N THR A 79 -2.54 -3.78 0.96
CA THR A 79 -3.27 -2.63 1.51
C THR A 79 -3.50 -1.61 0.41
N THR A 80 -4.75 -1.22 0.23
CA THR A 80 -5.19 -0.24 -0.74
C THR A 80 -5.81 0.95 -0.05
N CYS A 81 -5.33 2.15 -0.37
CA CYS A 81 -5.87 3.40 0.14
C CYS A 81 -6.39 4.26 -1.01
N ILE A 82 -7.56 4.86 -0.82
CA ILE A 82 -8.20 5.79 -1.74
C ILE A 82 -8.21 7.17 -1.09
N TYR A 83 -7.70 8.15 -1.84
CA TYR A 83 -7.57 9.52 -1.37
C TYR A 83 -8.47 10.47 -2.15
N GLU A 84 -8.76 11.64 -1.57
CA GLU A 84 -9.47 12.74 -2.20
C GLU A 84 -8.65 14.03 -2.09
N THR A 85 -8.12 14.47 -3.23
CA THR A 85 -7.23 15.65 -3.29
C THR A 85 -7.88 16.86 -3.96
N LEU A 86 -9.22 16.96 -3.97
CA LEU A 86 -9.93 18.06 -4.63
C LEU A 86 -9.64 19.43 -3.99
N SER A 87 -9.30 19.45 -2.70
CA SER A 87 -8.95 20.66 -1.95
C SER A 87 -7.47 21.04 -2.03
N ARG A 88 -6.70 20.42 -2.93
CA ARG A 88 -5.25 20.62 -3.04
C ARG A 88 -4.90 21.24 -4.41
N ASP A 89 -4.14 22.32 -4.38
CA ASP A 89 -3.69 23.02 -5.59
C ASP A 89 -2.48 22.34 -6.27
N SER A 90 -1.86 21.38 -5.60
CA SER A 90 -0.67 20.65 -6.06
C SER A 90 -0.75 19.15 -5.76
N VAL A 91 0.18 18.37 -6.33
CA VAL A 91 0.25 16.92 -6.12
C VAL A 91 0.53 16.60 -4.66
N THR A 92 -0.36 15.82 -4.05
CA THR A 92 -0.08 15.16 -2.78
C THR A 92 0.71 13.89 -3.04
N LEU A 93 1.93 13.82 -2.51
CA LEU A 93 2.79 12.64 -2.62
C LEU A 93 2.52 11.69 -1.46
N LEU A 94 2.54 10.39 -1.75
CA LEU A 94 2.67 9.36 -0.74
C LEU A 94 4.13 9.36 -0.28
N ILE A 95 4.39 10.08 0.81
CA ILE A 95 5.71 10.40 1.37
C ILE A 95 6.53 11.33 0.45
N ASP A 96 6.67 12.62 0.81
CA ASP A 96 7.65 13.50 0.19
C ASP A 96 9.05 13.30 0.82
N VAL A 97 9.99 13.02 -0.09
CA VAL A 97 11.44 12.94 0.05
C VAL A 97 12.06 14.33 0.29
N ARG A 98 11.25 15.36 0.60
CA ARG A 98 11.71 16.76 0.69
C ARG A 98 12.74 16.99 1.77
N GLU A 99 12.68 16.25 2.88
CA GLU A 99 13.71 16.13 3.93
C GLU A 99 13.12 15.30 5.10
N GLY A 100 12.93 14.00 4.89
CA GLY A 100 12.53 13.09 5.99
C GLY A 100 11.04 12.84 6.21
N GLY A 101 10.18 12.88 5.18
CA GLY A 101 8.99 11.99 5.04
C GLY A 101 7.96 11.86 6.18
N TYR A 102 7.79 12.86 7.04
CA TYR A 102 6.81 12.87 8.14
C TYR A 102 5.99 14.18 8.19
N GLY A 103 5.79 14.86 7.05
CA GLY A 103 4.98 16.07 6.99
C GLY A 103 3.48 15.77 7.06
N ILE A 104 2.71 16.62 7.74
CA ILE A 104 1.22 16.58 7.75
C ILE A 104 0.60 16.78 6.35
N GLU A 105 1.40 17.28 5.41
CA GLU A 105 1.01 17.51 4.01
C GLU A 105 1.28 16.31 3.10
N ASP A 106 1.96 15.30 3.60
CA ASP A 106 2.21 14.04 2.92
C ASP A 106 1.04 13.07 3.14
N GLU A 107 1.02 11.95 2.41
CA GLU A 107 0.08 10.86 2.67
C GLU A 107 0.77 9.57 3.10
N MET A 108 0.07 8.80 3.93
CA MET A 108 0.45 7.46 4.35
C MET A 108 -0.64 6.46 3.99
N CYS A 109 -0.22 5.24 3.64
CA CYS A 109 -1.13 4.10 3.47
C CYS A 109 -0.63 2.96 4.36
N VAL A 110 -1.22 2.81 5.56
CA VAL A 110 -0.71 1.87 6.56
C VAL A 110 -1.85 1.04 7.14
N ASN A 111 -1.56 -0.24 7.38
CA ASN A 111 -2.38 -1.10 8.22
C ASN A 111 -1.49 -1.70 9.31
N TYR A 112 -1.72 -1.31 10.56
CA TYR A 112 -1.09 -1.94 11.72
C TYR A 112 -1.82 -3.25 12.03
N ILE A 113 -1.10 -4.36 11.92
CA ILE A 113 -1.63 -5.71 12.09
C ILE A 113 -1.22 -6.25 13.45
N TYR A 114 -2.19 -6.66 14.26
CA TYR A 114 -1.97 -7.28 15.57
C TYR A 114 -2.16 -8.79 15.43
N TYR A 115 -1.11 -9.56 15.73
CA TYR A 115 -1.08 -11.00 15.44
C TYR A 115 -0.32 -11.83 16.49
N PHE A 116 -0.51 -13.15 16.45
CA PHE A 116 0.28 -14.14 17.18
C PHE A 116 0.53 -15.40 16.31
N PRO A 117 1.53 -16.24 16.60
CA PRO A 117 2.64 -16.01 17.51
C PRO A 117 3.54 -14.87 17.01
N VAL A 118 4.42 -14.38 17.88
CA VAL A 118 5.41 -13.36 17.49
C VAL A 118 6.26 -13.88 16.32
N SER A 119 6.52 -13.00 15.35
CA SER A 119 7.41 -13.27 14.22
C SER A 119 8.47 -12.20 14.16
N GLU A 120 9.61 -12.46 13.54
CA GLU A 120 10.68 -11.46 13.40
C GLU A 120 10.30 -10.24 12.54
N VAL A 121 9.20 -10.33 11.77
CA VAL A 121 8.75 -9.27 10.86
C VAL A 121 8.05 -8.15 11.63
N GLU A 122 8.59 -6.94 11.52
CA GLU A 122 7.98 -5.74 12.12
C GLU A 122 7.34 -4.84 11.05
N VAL A 123 8.09 -4.51 9.99
CA VAL A 123 7.62 -3.62 8.92
C VAL A 123 7.72 -4.34 7.59
N CYS A 124 6.64 -4.38 6.82
CA CYS A 124 6.67 -4.75 5.40
C CYS A 124 5.92 -3.69 4.60
N LYS A 125 6.66 -2.90 3.80
CA LYS A 125 6.13 -1.81 2.96
C LYS A 125 6.74 -1.82 1.56
N SER A 126 6.04 -1.31 0.56
CA SER A 126 6.50 -1.26 -0.83
C SER A 126 6.30 0.11 -1.43
N ALA A 127 7.12 0.38 -2.44
CA ALA A 127 6.99 1.51 -3.34
C ALA A 127 7.32 1.07 -4.76
N VAL A 128 6.90 1.87 -5.75
CA VAL A 128 7.33 1.66 -7.14
C VAL A 128 8.86 1.66 -7.24
N ASP A 129 9.42 0.80 -8.08
CA ASP A 129 10.85 0.77 -8.36
C ASP A 129 11.33 2.13 -8.89
N ASN A 130 12.43 2.61 -8.33
CA ASN A 130 12.95 3.94 -8.62
C ASN A 130 13.39 4.06 -10.09
N ALA A 131 14.06 3.06 -10.65
CA ALA A 131 14.50 3.10 -12.04
C ALA A 131 13.32 3.14 -13.02
N SER A 132 12.25 2.40 -12.72
CA SER A 132 11.00 2.39 -13.46
C SER A 132 10.30 3.75 -13.40
N LEU A 133 10.21 4.34 -12.21
CA LEU A 133 9.62 5.66 -12.01
C LEU A 133 10.39 6.78 -12.74
N HIS A 134 11.73 6.80 -12.62
CA HIS A 134 12.58 7.76 -13.34
C HIS A 134 12.40 7.64 -14.86
N ARG A 135 12.34 6.42 -15.39
CA ARG A 135 12.12 6.17 -16.82
C ARG A 135 10.74 6.63 -17.28
N HIS A 136 9.72 6.48 -16.43
CA HIS A 136 8.37 6.97 -16.70
C HIS A 136 8.34 8.50 -16.82
N PHE A 137 8.96 9.21 -15.87
CA PHE A 137 9.10 10.67 -15.93
C PHE A 137 9.75 11.14 -17.24
N HIS A 138 10.85 10.49 -17.63
CA HIS A 138 11.55 10.79 -18.87
C HIS A 138 10.68 10.54 -20.10
N ASN A 139 10.09 9.34 -20.22
CA ASN A 139 9.44 8.90 -21.46
C ASN A 139 8.01 9.41 -21.63
N LYS A 140 7.28 9.65 -20.54
CA LYS A 140 5.85 10.00 -20.58
C LYS A 140 5.58 11.47 -20.30
N TYR A 141 6.46 12.14 -19.55
CA TYR A 141 6.29 13.55 -19.18
C TYR A 141 7.41 14.47 -19.69
N ASP A 142 8.37 13.94 -20.47
CA ASP A 142 9.54 14.66 -21.00
C ASP A 142 10.42 15.34 -19.92
N ILE A 143 10.41 14.79 -18.69
CA ILE A 143 11.24 15.28 -17.59
C ILE A 143 12.58 14.54 -17.63
N ARG A 144 13.55 15.13 -18.35
CA ARG A 144 14.84 14.48 -18.66
C ARG A 144 15.89 14.57 -17.58
N GLN A 145 15.74 15.48 -16.62
CA GLN A 145 16.73 15.67 -15.56
C GLN A 145 16.68 14.48 -14.57
N THR A 146 17.62 13.54 -14.71
CA THR A 146 17.68 12.35 -13.86
C THR A 146 18.04 12.69 -12.42
N SER A 147 18.86 13.72 -12.20
CA SER A 147 19.36 14.19 -10.90
C SER A 147 18.33 14.89 -10.02
N LEU A 148 17.19 15.34 -10.57
CA LEU A 148 16.18 16.00 -9.74
C LEU A 148 15.61 15.02 -8.70
N PRO A 149 15.35 15.47 -7.47
CA PRO A 149 14.55 14.72 -6.51
C PRO A 149 13.19 14.34 -7.10
N ILE A 150 12.69 13.16 -6.73
CA ILE A 150 11.42 12.61 -7.23
C ILE A 150 10.27 13.60 -7.01
N TYR A 151 10.23 14.28 -5.87
CA TYR A 151 9.17 15.23 -5.55
C TYR A 151 9.11 16.42 -6.51
N GLN A 152 10.28 16.91 -6.93
CA GLN A 152 10.36 17.99 -7.91
C GLN A 152 9.87 17.51 -9.27
N LYS A 153 10.12 16.25 -9.63
CA LYS A 153 9.60 15.66 -10.88
C LYS A 153 8.09 15.62 -10.87
N TYR A 154 7.47 15.16 -9.78
CA TYR A 154 6.00 15.19 -9.66
C TYR A 154 5.43 16.61 -9.73
N ALA A 155 6.08 17.58 -9.10
CA ALA A 155 5.68 18.99 -9.16
C ALA A 155 5.79 19.59 -10.57
N SER A 156 6.74 19.12 -11.38
CA SER A 156 6.94 19.58 -12.77
C SER A 156 5.99 18.95 -13.80
N VAL A 157 5.21 17.93 -13.42
CA VAL A 157 4.24 17.33 -14.34
C VAL A 157 3.01 18.22 -14.46
N ASN A 158 2.57 18.47 -15.69
CA ASN A 158 1.26 19.08 -15.94
C ASN A 158 0.16 18.04 -15.74
N TRP A 159 -0.54 18.06 -14.61
CA TRP A 159 -1.54 17.06 -14.26
C TRP A 159 -2.84 17.27 -15.03
N ASN A 160 -3.20 16.25 -15.79
CA ASN A 160 -4.47 16.12 -16.48
C ASN A 160 -4.91 14.65 -16.43
N GLU A 161 -6.08 14.34 -16.95
CA GLU A 161 -6.63 12.98 -16.94
C GLU A 161 -5.68 11.97 -17.59
N LYS A 162 -5.11 12.30 -18.76
CA LYS A 162 -4.16 11.45 -19.48
C LYS A 162 -2.91 11.15 -18.65
N ASN A 163 -2.25 12.17 -18.11
CA ASN A 163 -1.03 11.98 -17.31
C ASN A 163 -1.31 11.23 -16.02
N THR A 164 -2.49 11.43 -15.42
CA THR A 164 -2.94 10.67 -14.26
C THR A 164 -3.14 9.19 -14.58
N LEU A 165 -3.77 8.89 -15.72
CA LEU A 165 -3.97 7.52 -16.20
C LEU A 165 -2.62 6.83 -16.48
N LEU A 166 -1.68 7.52 -17.13
CA LEU A 166 -0.34 7.00 -17.38
C LEU A 166 0.41 6.67 -16.07
N LEU A 167 0.31 7.51 -15.04
CA LEU A 167 0.89 7.20 -13.73
C LEU A 167 0.22 5.98 -13.09
N LYS A 168 -1.11 5.88 -13.19
CA LYS A 168 -1.87 4.75 -12.66
C LYS A 168 -1.47 3.44 -13.34
N GLU A 169 -1.27 3.45 -14.66
CA GLU A 169 -0.77 2.31 -15.42
C GLU A 169 0.60 1.88 -14.95
N LEU A 170 1.52 2.83 -14.71
CA LEU A 170 2.84 2.53 -14.13
C LEU A 170 2.69 1.77 -12.81
N PHE A 171 1.89 2.29 -11.86
CA PHE A 171 1.72 1.65 -10.56
C PHE A 171 1.08 0.26 -10.65
N ALA A 172 0.26 0.00 -11.67
CA ALA A 172 -0.37 -1.31 -11.86
C ALA A 172 0.59 -2.40 -12.37
N VAL A 173 1.72 -2.03 -13.00
CA VAL A 173 2.60 -3.01 -13.69
C VAL A 173 4.07 -2.94 -13.31
N ALA A 174 4.55 -1.80 -12.79
CA ALA A 174 5.95 -1.60 -12.51
C ALA A 174 6.43 -2.51 -11.36
N PRO A 175 7.69 -2.98 -11.39
CA PRO A 175 8.30 -3.65 -10.25
C PRO A 175 8.28 -2.79 -8.99
N LEU A 176 8.44 -3.44 -7.83
CA LEU A 176 8.40 -2.82 -6.51
C LEU A 176 9.76 -2.87 -5.83
N ASN A 177 10.08 -1.81 -5.11
CA ASN A 177 11.05 -1.85 -4.03
C ASN A 177 10.31 -2.22 -2.75
N ILE A 178 10.79 -3.23 -2.03
CA ILE A 178 10.10 -3.82 -0.88
C ILE A 178 10.98 -3.70 0.36
N ASN A 179 10.51 -3.05 1.41
CA ASN A 179 11.21 -3.01 2.69
C ASN A 179 10.49 -3.94 3.66
N CYS A 180 11.00 -5.16 3.81
CA CYS A 180 10.61 -6.05 4.90
C CYS A 180 11.74 -6.08 5.95
N LEU A 181 11.46 -5.48 7.11
CA LEU A 181 12.39 -5.21 8.19
C LEU A 181 12.08 -6.08 9.41
N LYS A 182 13.13 -6.45 10.13
CA LYS A 182 13.04 -7.07 11.45
C LYS A 182 12.87 -6.02 12.55
N HIS A 183 12.70 -6.49 13.79
CA HIS A 183 12.66 -5.67 15.01
C HIS A 183 13.88 -4.75 15.23
N ASP A 184 15.02 -5.08 14.64
CA ASP A 184 16.25 -4.27 14.71
C ASP A 184 16.28 -3.17 13.63
N GLY A 185 15.22 -3.04 12.82
CA GLY A 185 15.12 -2.12 11.70
C GLY A 185 15.92 -2.55 10.45
N LEU A 186 16.60 -3.69 10.49
CA LEU A 186 17.38 -4.19 9.36
C LEU A 186 16.52 -5.05 8.43
N PRO A 187 16.76 -5.01 7.11
CA PRO A 187 16.06 -5.87 6.17
C PRO A 187 16.44 -7.34 6.38
N PHE A 188 15.52 -8.26 6.04
CA PHE A 188 15.85 -9.68 5.99
C PHE A 188 16.95 -9.94 4.93
N PRO A 189 17.96 -10.76 5.24
CA PRO A 189 19.10 -10.98 4.35
C PRO A 189 18.72 -11.84 3.13
N ASN A 190 19.61 -11.86 2.13
CA ASN A 190 19.61 -12.83 1.02
C ASN A 190 18.35 -12.88 0.13
N HIS A 191 17.59 -11.79 0.05
CA HIS A 191 16.54 -11.69 -0.99
C HIS A 191 17.20 -11.74 -2.38
N PRO A 192 16.70 -12.55 -3.35
CA PRO A 192 17.37 -12.77 -4.64
C PRO A 192 17.68 -11.49 -5.45
N LEU A 193 16.86 -10.46 -5.27
CA LEU A 193 16.98 -9.16 -5.93
C LEU A 193 17.40 -8.03 -4.98
N ASN A 194 17.91 -8.37 -3.80
CA ASN A 194 18.23 -7.42 -2.72
C ASN A 194 17.10 -6.40 -2.50
N TRP A 195 15.86 -6.89 -2.45
CA TRP A 195 14.66 -6.07 -2.21
C TRP A 195 14.34 -4.96 -3.23
N THR A 196 15.06 -4.90 -4.34
CA THR A 196 14.90 -3.90 -5.41
C THR A 196 14.34 -4.53 -6.68
N GLY A 197 13.47 -3.80 -7.40
CA GLY A 197 12.93 -4.27 -8.69
C GLY A 197 12.17 -5.60 -8.60
N VAL A 198 11.54 -5.89 -7.46
CA VAL A 198 10.79 -7.14 -7.23
C VAL A 198 9.52 -7.15 -8.08
N PRO A 199 9.25 -8.18 -8.88
CA PRO A 199 8.01 -8.25 -9.67
C PRO A 199 6.77 -8.22 -8.77
N GLN A 200 5.72 -7.51 -9.21
CA GLN A 200 4.45 -7.52 -8.50
C GLN A 200 3.89 -8.95 -8.45
N PRO A 201 3.42 -9.41 -7.28
CA PRO A 201 2.65 -10.64 -7.19
C PRO A 201 1.46 -10.66 -8.15
N ARG A 202 1.35 -11.73 -8.93
CA ARG A 202 0.19 -11.97 -9.79
C ARG A 202 -1.01 -12.32 -8.91
N VAL A 203 -1.98 -11.43 -8.87
CA VAL A 203 -3.21 -11.59 -8.09
C VAL A 203 -4.42 -11.66 -9.00
N ARG A 204 -5.42 -12.44 -8.59
CA ARG A 204 -6.71 -12.61 -9.26
C ARG A 204 -7.82 -12.39 -8.26
N MET A 205 -8.90 -11.75 -8.73
CA MET A 205 -10.12 -11.61 -7.97
C MET A 205 -11.03 -12.80 -8.24
N THR A 206 -11.47 -13.45 -7.18
CA THR A 206 -12.56 -14.43 -7.16
C THR A 206 -13.68 -13.88 -6.26
N PRO A 207 -14.90 -14.42 -6.29
CA PRO A 207 -15.90 -14.10 -5.28
C PRO A 207 -15.31 -14.32 -3.87
N PHE A 208 -15.39 -13.30 -3.02
CA PHE A 208 -14.93 -13.34 -1.65
C PHE A 208 -15.95 -12.60 -0.77
N THR A 209 -16.02 -12.97 0.49
CA THR A 209 -16.83 -12.23 1.47
C THR A 209 -16.13 -10.93 1.81
N LYS A 210 -16.71 -9.79 1.41
CA LYS A 210 -16.23 -8.48 1.85
C LYS A 210 -16.34 -8.38 3.36
N GLN A 211 -15.28 -7.92 4.00
CA GLN A 211 -15.36 -7.58 5.41
C GLN A 211 -16.08 -6.24 5.53
N ARG A 212 -17.09 -6.16 6.40
CA ARG A 212 -17.81 -4.93 6.71
C ARG A 212 -17.81 -4.70 8.21
N ASP A 213 -17.74 -3.44 8.60
CA ASP A 213 -18.04 -3.08 9.98
C ASP A 213 -19.52 -3.37 10.27
N ARG A 214 -19.83 -3.80 11.49
CA ARG A 214 -21.22 -4.11 11.88
C ARG A 214 -22.14 -2.89 11.82
N ASN A 215 -21.57 -1.70 11.97
CA ASN A 215 -22.29 -0.43 11.94
C ASN A 215 -22.26 0.22 10.55
N GLU A 216 -21.64 -0.41 9.56
CA GLU A 216 -21.62 0.10 8.19
C GLU A 216 -23.01 -0.03 7.57
N CYS A 217 -23.54 1.09 7.08
CA CYS A 217 -24.82 1.10 6.37
C CYS A 217 -24.66 0.34 5.03
N PRO A 218 -25.50 -0.67 4.74
CA PRO A 218 -25.46 -1.34 3.45
C PRO A 218 -25.81 -0.35 2.34
N ALA A 219 -25.02 -0.33 1.26
CA ALA A 219 -25.44 0.37 0.06
C ALA A 219 -26.68 -0.31 -0.55
N LEU A 220 -27.57 0.47 -1.17
CA LEU A 220 -28.83 -0.02 -1.75
C LEU A 220 -28.65 -1.14 -2.81
N ASN A 221 -27.45 -1.31 -3.37
CA ASN A 221 -27.12 -2.27 -4.43
C ASN A 221 -25.87 -3.11 -4.11
N ASP A 222 -25.58 -3.33 -2.83
CA ASP A 222 -24.39 -4.09 -2.40
C ASP A 222 -24.57 -5.62 -2.42
#